data_AF-A0A1E5RMX0-F1
#
_entry.id   AF-A0A1E5RMX0-F1
#
_cell.length_a   1.000
_cell.length_b   1.000
_cell.length_c   1.000
_cell.angle_alpha   90.00
_cell.angle_beta   90.00
_cell.angle_gamma   90.00
#
_symmetry.space_group_name_H-M   'P 1'
#
loop_
_entity.id
_entity.type
_entity.pdbx_description
1 polymer ?
#
loop_
_entity_poly.entity_id
_entity_poly.type
_entity_poly.pdbx_seq_one_letter_code
_entity_poly.pdbx_strand_id
1 'polypeptide(L)'
;MSKEDNTTKDKEEPKIKHFLDELNETKDIKNIDFTNGGQKKTIQESKDSYVFYPDKPDNALHKYLFTMKQEGQYYNPCRESELMSFKCLERNQDDKYRCQQFFDAYKECKKFWAQKRKQGGNDWRR
;
A
#
# COMPACT_ATOMS: atom_id res chain seq x y z
N MET A 1 10.69 -52.07 -39.44
CA MET A 1 11.94 -51.33 -39.19
C MET A 1 11.81 -50.03 -39.98
N SER A 2 11.75 -48.83 -39.43
CA SER A 2 12.14 -48.33 -38.10
C SER A 2 11.21 -47.16 -37.76
N LYS A 3 10.79 -47.06 -36.49
CA LYS A 3 10.15 -45.84 -35.97
C LYS A 3 11.29 -44.91 -35.55
N GLU A 4 11.29 -43.68 -36.05
CA GLU A 4 12.17 -42.62 -35.57
C GLU A 4 11.46 -41.91 -34.41
N ASP A 5 12.03 -42.02 -33.22
CA ASP A 5 11.54 -41.40 -31.99
C ASP A 5 11.96 -39.92 -31.95
N ASN A 6 10.99 -39.00 -32.12
CA ASN A 6 11.20 -37.57 -31.86
C ASN A 6 11.13 -37.31 -30.35
N THR A 7 12.31 -37.16 -29.73
CA THR A 7 12.46 -36.69 -28.34
C THR A 7 12.14 -35.20 -28.26
N THR A 8 10.96 -34.87 -27.73
CA THR A 8 10.61 -33.50 -27.36
C THR A 8 11.23 -33.20 -26.00
N LYS A 9 12.27 -32.37 -25.96
CA LYS A 9 12.84 -31.84 -24.72
C LYS A 9 11.91 -30.75 -24.20
N ASP A 10 11.09 -31.09 -23.20
CA ASP A 10 10.35 -30.10 -22.42
C ASP A 10 11.36 -29.26 -21.62
N LYS A 11 11.39 -27.96 -21.91
CA LYS A 11 12.18 -26.98 -21.16
C LYS A 11 11.36 -26.61 -19.93
N GLU A 12 11.75 -27.10 -18.75
CA GLU A 12 11.18 -26.60 -17.49
C GLU A 12 11.63 -25.14 -17.27
N GLU A 13 10.66 -24.23 -17.22
CA GLU A 13 10.89 -22.84 -16.80
C GLU A 13 11.23 -22.78 -15.30
N PRO A 14 12.15 -21.89 -14.89
CA PRO A 14 12.49 -21.71 -13.49
C PRO A 14 11.30 -21.13 -12.71
N LYS A 15 10.69 -21.94 -11.85
CA LYS A 15 9.61 -21.52 -10.95
C LYS A 15 10.16 -20.51 -9.94
N ILE A 16 9.78 -19.25 -10.08
CA ILE A 16 10.05 -18.21 -9.08
C ILE A 16 9.22 -18.54 -7.84
N LYS A 17 9.89 -18.80 -6.72
CA LYS A 17 9.22 -19.15 -5.45
C LYS A 17 8.30 -18.01 -5.03
N HIS A 18 7.02 -18.29 -4.85
CA HIS A 18 6.08 -17.31 -4.36
C HIS A 18 6.34 -17.10 -2.86
N PHE A 19 6.28 -15.85 -2.38
CA PHE A 19 6.50 -15.52 -0.97
C PHE A 19 5.62 -16.35 -0.01
N LEU A 20 4.42 -16.75 -0.46
CA LEU A 20 3.53 -17.63 0.32
C LEU A 20 4.01 -19.08 0.43
N ASP A 21 4.83 -19.56 -0.51
CA ASP A 21 5.39 -20.91 -0.48
C ASP A 21 6.50 -21.01 0.57
N GLU A 22 7.27 -19.92 0.75
CA GLU A 22 8.33 -19.79 1.74
C GLU A 22 7.79 -19.75 3.18
N LEU A 23 6.61 -19.13 3.38
CA LEU A 23 5.92 -19.09 4.68
C LEU A 23 5.33 -20.46 5.08
N ASN A 24 4.99 -21.31 4.11
CA ASN A 24 4.43 -22.64 4.37
C ASN A 24 5.51 -23.69 4.67
N GLU A 25 6.77 -23.44 4.30
CA GLU A 25 7.90 -24.33 4.59
C GLU A 25 8.46 -24.12 6.02
N THR A 26 8.33 -22.92 6.61
CA THR A 26 8.77 -22.66 7.99
C THR A 26 7.76 -23.21 9.00
N LYS A 27 7.94 -24.47 9.40
CA LYS A 27 7.11 -25.19 10.39
C LYS A 27 7.25 -24.71 11.85
N ASP A 28 7.70 -23.48 12.09
CA ASP A 28 7.87 -22.90 13.43
C ASP A 28 7.00 -21.67 13.66
N ILE A 29 5.75 -21.71 13.17
CA ILE A 29 4.72 -20.68 13.44
C ILE A 29 4.46 -20.51 14.95
N LYS A 30 4.83 -21.51 15.76
CA LYS A 30 4.63 -21.54 17.22
C LYS A 30 5.62 -20.65 18.00
N ASN A 31 6.74 -20.25 17.39
CA ASN A 31 7.78 -19.42 18.04
C ASN A 31 7.87 -18.01 17.46
N ILE A 32 6.90 -17.59 16.65
CA ILE A 32 6.79 -16.21 16.21
C ILE A 32 6.19 -15.40 17.37
N ASP A 33 7.02 -14.59 18.03
CA ASP A 33 6.54 -13.60 19.01
C ASP A 33 5.85 -12.45 18.28
N PHE A 34 4.53 -12.59 18.07
CA PHE A 34 3.68 -11.56 17.49
C PHE A 34 3.50 -10.33 18.40
N THR A 35 3.98 -10.36 19.65
CA THR A 35 3.80 -9.24 20.59
C THR A 35 4.90 -8.18 20.47
N ASN A 36 6.06 -8.53 19.91
CA ASN A 36 7.19 -7.61 19.72
C ASN A 36 7.65 -7.50 18.25
N GLY A 37 6.77 -7.86 17.31
CA GLY A 37 6.93 -7.62 15.88
C GLY A 37 6.84 -6.13 15.52
N GLY A 38 7.81 -5.34 16.00
CA GLY A 38 8.14 -4.00 15.57
C GLY A 38 6.99 -3.02 15.40
N GLN A 39 6.44 -2.46 16.49
CA GLN A 39 5.74 -1.16 16.49
C GLN A 39 5.34 -0.69 17.91
N LYS A 40 5.97 0.41 18.37
CA LYS A 40 5.59 1.37 19.45
C LYS A 40 5.44 0.82 20.89
N LYS A 41 6.20 1.39 21.82
CA LYS A 41 6.43 0.86 23.18
C LYS A 41 5.37 1.27 24.20
N THR A 42 4.45 2.19 23.89
CA THR A 42 3.35 2.56 24.80
C THR A 42 2.01 2.74 24.09
N ILE A 43 0.91 2.45 24.80
CA ILE A 43 -0.48 2.67 24.33
C ILE A 43 -0.72 4.15 23.96
N GLN A 44 0.01 5.07 24.61
CA GLN A 44 -0.05 6.49 24.31
C GLN A 44 0.66 6.81 22.97
N GLU A 45 1.84 6.25 22.72
CA GLU A 45 2.54 6.38 21.42
C GLU A 45 1.78 5.76 20.25
N SER A 46 1.04 4.67 20.48
CA SER A 46 0.20 4.05 19.46
C SER A 46 -1.04 4.90 19.15
N LYS A 47 -1.59 5.59 20.15
CA LYS A 47 -2.74 6.48 20.00
C LYS A 47 -2.37 7.82 19.35
N ASP A 48 -1.25 8.42 19.75
CA ASP A 48 -0.74 9.69 19.20
C ASP A 48 -0.23 9.54 17.76
N SER A 49 0.08 8.30 17.34
CA SER A 49 0.53 7.97 15.99
C SER A 49 -0.52 7.23 15.17
N TYR A 50 -1.76 7.07 15.65
CA TYR A 50 -2.76 6.33 14.90
C TYR A 50 -3.12 7.11 13.62
N VAL A 51 -2.53 6.70 12.50
CA VAL A 51 -2.84 7.25 11.18
C VAL A 51 -4.02 6.47 10.63
N PHE A 52 -5.12 7.16 10.41
CA PHE A 52 -6.39 6.55 9.98
C PHE A 52 -6.35 5.97 8.56
N TYR A 53 -5.30 6.26 7.79
CA TYR A 53 -5.11 5.85 6.41
C TYR A 53 -3.75 5.14 6.23
N PRO A 54 -3.65 4.20 5.28
CA PRO A 54 -2.41 3.44 5.04
C PRO A 54 -1.36 4.21 4.24
N ASP A 55 -1.76 5.21 3.44
CA ASP A 55 -0.83 6.05 2.69
C ASP A 55 0.12 6.83 3.61
N LYS A 56 1.30 7.19 3.10
CA LYS A 56 2.27 8.05 3.81
C LYS A 56 2.50 9.36 3.04
N PRO A 57 1.52 10.28 3.04
CA PRO A 57 1.57 11.50 2.25
C PRO A 57 2.70 12.45 2.66
N ASP A 58 3.30 12.32 3.84
CA ASP A 58 4.48 13.10 4.26
C ASP A 58 5.82 12.59 3.71
N ASN A 59 5.84 11.46 2.99
CA ASN A 59 7.06 10.92 2.41
C ASN A 59 7.70 11.95 1.45
N ALA A 60 9.03 12.11 1.54
CA ALA A 60 9.82 12.96 0.65
C ALA A 60 9.61 12.62 -0.84
N LEU A 61 9.29 11.36 -1.17
CA LEU A 61 8.92 10.96 -2.53
C LEU A 61 7.69 11.69 -3.05
N HIS A 62 6.64 11.85 -2.23
CA HIS A 62 5.43 12.58 -2.66
C HIS A 62 5.73 14.07 -2.87
N LYS A 63 6.65 14.63 -2.08
CA LYS A 63 7.14 16.00 -2.31
C LYS A 63 7.82 16.13 -3.66
N TYR A 64 8.76 15.24 -3.96
CA TYR A 64 9.48 15.22 -5.24
C TYR A 64 8.54 15.01 -6.44
N LEU A 65 7.65 14.02 -6.38
CA LEU A 65 6.69 13.76 -7.46
C LEU A 65 5.73 14.94 -7.66
N PHE A 66 5.32 15.60 -6.57
CA PHE A 66 4.48 16.79 -6.65
C PHE A 66 5.17 17.99 -7.31
N THR A 67 6.47 18.19 -7.09
CA THR A 67 7.23 19.28 -7.73
C THR A 67 7.59 18.96 -9.18
N MET A 68 7.76 17.69 -9.53
CA MET A 68 8.04 17.26 -10.89
C MET A 68 6.83 17.32 -11.83
N LYS A 69 5.61 17.14 -11.33
CA LYS A 69 4.41 17.10 -12.16
C LYS A 69 4.28 18.35 -13.06
N GLN A 70 3.58 18.19 -14.18
CA GLN A 70 3.30 19.31 -15.07
C GLN A 70 2.38 20.33 -14.39
N GLU A 71 2.53 21.61 -14.75
CA GLU A 71 1.62 22.64 -14.27
C GLU A 71 0.18 22.29 -14.71
N GLY A 72 -0.77 22.39 -13.79
CA GLY A 72 -2.16 21.96 -14.02
C GLY A 72 -2.42 20.45 -13.87
N GLN A 73 -1.39 19.60 -13.81
CA GLN A 73 -1.59 18.16 -13.57
C GLN A 73 -2.01 17.90 -12.13
N TYR A 74 -3.07 17.10 -11.95
CA TYR A 74 -3.50 16.65 -10.63
C TYR A 74 -2.55 15.56 -10.10
N TYR A 75 -2.22 15.67 -8.81
CA TYR A 75 -1.40 14.68 -8.10
C TYR A 75 -2.09 14.29 -6.80
N ASN A 76 -2.32 12.98 -6.63
CA ASN A 76 -2.94 12.41 -5.46
C ASN A 76 -1.95 11.55 -4.66
N PRO A 77 -1.43 12.03 -3.51
CA PRO A 77 -0.59 11.23 -2.62
C PRO A 77 -1.39 10.23 -1.76
N CYS A 78 -2.72 10.29 -1.80
CA CYS A 78 -3.64 9.45 -1.03
C CYS A 78 -4.30 8.39 -1.94
N ARG A 79 -3.53 7.86 -2.89
CA ARG A 79 -4.04 7.00 -3.96
C ARG A 79 -4.50 5.65 -3.41
N GLU A 80 -3.84 5.11 -2.40
CA GLU A 80 -4.22 3.80 -1.85
C GLU A 80 -5.55 3.88 -1.10
N SER A 81 -5.74 4.91 -0.27
CA SER A 81 -7.01 5.17 0.42
C SER A 81 -8.17 5.40 -0.55
N GLU A 82 -7.90 6.10 -1.66
CA GLU A 82 -8.88 6.29 -2.74
C GLU A 82 -9.26 4.96 -3.39
N LEU A 83 -8.27 4.13 -3.74
CA LEU A 83 -8.51 2.81 -4.32
C LEU A 83 -9.24 1.89 -3.34
N MET A 84 -8.96 1.96 -2.04
CA MET A 84 -9.69 1.21 -1.01
C MET A 84 -11.16 1.63 -0.92
N SER A 85 -11.43 2.92 -1.01
CA SER A 85 -12.79 3.46 -1.05
C SER A 85 -13.56 2.90 -2.26
N PHE A 86 -12.96 2.90 -3.45
CA PHE A 86 -13.57 2.32 -4.65
C PHE A 86 -13.76 0.82 -4.55
N LYS A 87 -12.74 0.10 -4.07
CA LYS A 87 -12.79 -1.34 -3.79
C LYS A 87 -13.91 -1.72 -2.82
N CYS A 88 -14.25 -0.85 -1.88
CA CYS A 88 -15.38 -1.06 -0.99
C CYS A 88 -16.71 -0.90 -1.74
N LEU A 89 -16.85 0.16 -2.55
CA LEU A 89 -18.06 0.39 -3.36
C LEU A 89 -18.32 -0.76 -4.33
N GLU A 90 -17.29 -1.22 -5.04
CA GLU A 90 -17.36 -2.37 -5.98
C GLU A 90 -17.90 -3.63 -5.30
N ARG A 91 -17.54 -3.87 -4.04
CA ARG A 91 -17.99 -5.04 -3.26
C ARG A 91 -19.37 -4.88 -2.64
N ASN A 92 -19.82 -3.64 -2.45
CA ASN A 92 -21.05 -3.32 -1.73
C ASN A 92 -22.13 -2.70 -2.64
N GLN A 93 -22.06 -2.93 -3.95
CA GLN A 93 -23.05 -2.43 -4.91
C GLN A 93 -23.27 -0.92 -4.79
N ASP A 94 -22.17 -0.16 -4.66
CA ASP A 94 -22.17 1.28 -4.48
C ASP A 94 -22.85 1.82 -3.21
N ASP A 95 -23.07 0.98 -2.19
CA ASP A 95 -23.54 1.41 -0.87
C ASP A 95 -22.46 2.22 -0.14
N LYS A 96 -22.60 3.55 -0.20
CA LYS A 96 -21.67 4.51 0.40
C LYS A 96 -21.64 4.44 1.92
N TYR A 97 -22.74 4.06 2.58
CA TYR A 97 -22.81 4.06 4.04
C TYR A 97 -21.92 2.98 4.64
N ARG A 98 -21.81 1.83 3.97
CA ARG A 98 -20.90 0.74 4.35
C ARG A 98 -19.43 1.11 4.20
N CYS A 99 -19.13 2.06 3.32
CA CYS A 99 -17.76 2.45 2.96
C CYS A 99 -17.27 3.73 3.65
N GLN A 100 -18.04 4.26 4.61
CA GLN A 100 -17.76 5.54 5.26
C GLN A 100 -16.33 5.63 5.85
N GLN A 101 -15.86 4.56 6.50
CA GLN A 101 -14.52 4.52 7.09
C GLN A 101 -13.41 4.71 6.05
N PHE A 102 -13.54 4.12 4.86
CA PHE A 102 -12.56 4.28 3.79
C PHE A 102 -12.59 5.71 3.21
N PHE A 103 -13.77 6.30 3.08
CA PHE A 103 -13.88 7.69 2.65
C PHE A 103 -13.27 8.65 3.66
N ASP A 104 -13.48 8.42 4.95
CA ASP A 104 -12.90 9.24 5.99
C ASP A 104 -11.38 9.08 6.03
N ALA A 105 -10.83 7.89 5.73
CA ALA A 105 -9.39 7.65 5.59
C ALA A 105 -8.81 8.52 4.47
N TYR A 106 -9.45 8.51 3.31
CA TYR A 106 -9.07 9.34 2.18
C TYR A 106 -9.17 10.85 2.49
N LYS A 107 -10.23 11.29 3.18
CA LYS A 107 -10.42 12.71 3.56
C LYS A 107 -9.34 13.17 4.52
N GLU A 108 -9.06 12.39 5.57
CA GLU A 108 -8.03 12.74 6.55
C GLU A 108 -6.64 12.74 5.91
N CYS A 109 -6.34 11.80 5.00
CA CYS A 109 -5.09 11.82 4.23
C CYS A 109 -4.93 13.11 3.43
N LYS A 110 -5.96 13.52 2.69
CA LYS A 110 -5.92 14.77 1.91
C LYS A 110 -5.79 16.00 2.79
N LYS A 111 -6.47 16.03 3.93
CA LYS A 111 -6.40 17.11 4.91
C LYS A 111 -5.00 17.24 5.49
N PHE A 112 -4.39 16.12 5.88
CA PHE A 112 -3.01 16.08 6.35
C PHE A 112 -2.03 16.56 5.27
N TRP A 113 -2.17 16.07 4.02
CA TRP A 113 -1.34 16.53 2.90
C TRP A 113 -1.47 18.03 2.66
N ALA A 114 -2.69 18.56 2.63
CA ALA A 114 -2.94 19.98 2.46
C ALA A 114 -2.32 20.80 3.60
N GLN A 115 -2.42 20.32 4.84
CA GLN A 115 -1.81 20.94 6.01
C GLN A 115 -0.27 20.95 5.90
N LYS A 116 0.35 19.83 5.52
CA LYS A 116 1.81 19.75 5.33
C LYS A 116 2.31 20.71 4.26
N ARG A 117 1.59 20.83 3.14
CA ARG A 117 1.92 21.81 2.09
C ARG A 117 1.77 23.25 2.57
N LYS A 118 0.71 23.55 3.33
CA LYS A 118 0.51 24.89 3.92
C LYS A 118 1.61 25.23 4.93
N GLN A 119 2.03 24.27 5.75
CA GLN A 119 3.09 24.44 6.74
C GLN A 119 4.48 24.56 6.10
N GLY A 120 4.76 23.80 5.05
CA GLY A 120 6.06 23.85 4.37
C GLY A 120 6.25 25.08 3.46
N GLY A 121 5.25 25.95 3.32
CA GLY A 121 5.40 27.25 2.67
C GLY A 121 6.10 27.21 1.31
N ASN A 122 7.25 27.89 1.22
CA ASN A 122 8.05 28.00 -0.01
C ASN A 122 8.71 26.69 -0.44
N ASP A 123 8.90 25.73 0.48
CA ASP A 123 9.54 24.44 0.19
C ASP A 123 8.76 23.58 -0.81
N TRP A 124 7.51 23.95 -1.07
CA TRP A 124 6.59 23.29 -2.00
C TRP A 124 6.40 24.06 -3.32
N ARG A 125 7.08 25.20 -3.48
CA ARG A 125 7.13 25.94 -4.75
C ARG A 125 8.25 25.34 -5.62
N ARG A 126 7.98 25.28 -6.92
CA ARG A 126 8.96 24.89 -7.95
C ARG A 126 9.94 26.03 -8.18
#